data_AF-A0A7V8ATV8-F1
#
_entry.id   AF-A0A7V8ATV8-F1
#
_cell.length_a   1.000
_cell.length_b   1.000
_cell.length_c   1.000
_cell.angle_alpha   90.00
_cell.angle_beta   90.00
_cell.angle_gamma   90.00
#
_symmetry.space_group_name_H-M   'P 1'
#
loop_
_entity.id
_entity.type
_entity.pdbx_description
1 polymer ?
#
loop_
_entity_poly.entity_id
_entity_poly.type
_entity_poly.pdbx_seq_one_letter_code
_entity_poly.pdbx_strand_id
1 'polypeptide(L)'
;MEKIVRAFFGNTPTQPDPLHEPAFAEYLCREFSFEERTGIFDRFRFGESRFDYLMRRILAKTLLKKVGCNLVLSPGVAFPHPETLEIGNDVFIGAHAILQGRRDGSCRIGNKVWIGAHCFFDTRDLIVGDFVGWGPGSKVLGSEHTADAPGKPIIATDLRIRPVRVHNNCDIGVNAVIMPGVTIGEGCIIGAGAVVTKSIEAFHIAAGVPAKTVRKRA
;
A
#
# COMPACT_ATOMS: atom_id res chain seq x y z
N MET A 1 6.12 -25.98 19.86
CA MET A 1 6.13 -25.00 20.97
C MET A 1 5.91 -23.62 20.38
N GLU A 2 5.03 -22.83 20.99
CA GLU A 2 4.80 -21.44 20.63
C GLU A 2 5.94 -20.57 21.19
N LYS A 3 6.45 -19.63 20.39
CA LYS A 3 7.47 -18.66 20.81
C LYS A 3 6.92 -17.26 20.58
N ILE A 4 6.81 -16.48 21.64
CA ILE A 4 6.45 -15.07 21.55
C ILE A 4 7.72 -14.26 21.34
N VAL A 5 7.74 -13.40 20.32
CA VAL A 5 8.81 -12.45 20.05
C VAL A 5 8.27 -11.03 20.17
N ARG A 6 9.10 -10.12 20.68
CA ARG A 6 8.73 -8.71 20.76
C ARG A 6 8.57 -8.16 19.34
N ALA A 7 7.44 -7.49 19.09
CA ALA A 7 7.25 -6.76 17.84
C ALA A 7 8.33 -5.67 17.72
N PHE A 8 9.08 -5.70 16.61
CA PHE A 8 10.14 -4.72 16.35
C PHE A 8 9.58 -3.51 15.60
N PHE A 9 9.02 -3.72 14.41
CA PHE A 9 8.61 -2.66 13.47
C PHE A 9 7.69 -1.59 14.10
N GLY A 10 6.60 -2.00 14.75
CA GLY A 10 5.64 -1.07 15.35
C GLY A 10 6.14 -0.34 16.60
N ASN A 11 7.20 -0.83 17.24
CA ASN A 11 7.74 -0.28 18.49
C ASN A 11 9.00 0.59 18.29
N THR A 12 9.62 0.55 17.11
CA THR A 12 10.80 1.35 16.81
C THR A 12 10.41 2.83 16.69
N PRO A 13 11.08 3.77 17.38
CA PRO A 13 10.82 5.20 17.18
C PRO A 13 11.11 5.65 15.75
N THR A 14 10.39 6.66 15.27
CA THR A 14 10.67 7.29 13.96
C THR A 14 12.03 7.97 13.99
N GLN A 15 12.82 7.76 12.94
CA GLN A 15 14.10 8.45 12.73
C GLN A 15 14.05 9.23 11.42
N PRO A 16 14.55 10.48 11.40
CA PRO A 16 14.65 11.24 10.16
C PRO A 16 15.61 10.57 9.18
N ASP A 17 15.40 10.78 7.89
CA ASP A 17 16.38 10.35 6.90
C ASP A 17 17.70 11.13 7.08
N PRO A 18 18.85 10.52 6.76
CA PRO A 18 20.11 11.23 6.70
C PRO A 18 20.02 12.49 5.83
N LEU A 19 20.61 13.61 6.29
CA LEU A 19 20.48 14.93 5.65
C LEU A 19 20.90 14.96 4.17
N HIS A 20 21.79 14.07 3.74
CA HIS A 20 22.23 13.99 2.35
C HIS A 20 21.16 13.42 1.42
N GLU A 21 20.17 12.68 1.92
CA GLU A 21 19.16 12.04 1.08
C GLU A 21 18.13 13.03 0.52
N PRO A 22 17.51 13.92 1.33
CA PRO A 22 16.66 14.98 0.79
C PRO A 22 17.42 15.90 -0.17
N ALA A 23 18.65 16.28 0.17
CA ALA A 23 19.49 17.11 -0.70
C ALA A 23 19.77 16.44 -2.06
N PHE A 24 20.00 15.12 -2.06
CA PHE A 24 20.20 14.39 -3.31
C PHE A 24 18.90 14.22 -4.11
N ALA A 25 17.76 14.02 -3.43
CA ALA A 25 16.45 14.01 -4.09
C ALA A 25 16.15 15.36 -4.78
N GLU A 26 16.42 16.48 -4.11
CA GLU A 26 16.28 17.83 -4.68
C GLU A 26 17.18 18.05 -5.89
N TYR A 27 18.44 17.62 -5.81
CA TYR A 27 19.36 17.62 -6.95
C TYR A 27 18.77 16.84 -8.13
N LEU A 28 18.30 15.61 -7.91
CA LEU A 28 17.72 14.78 -8.98
C LEU A 28 16.50 15.45 -9.62
N CYS A 29 15.61 16.05 -8.82
CA CYS A 29 14.44 16.77 -9.32
C CYS A 29 14.81 17.98 -10.20
N ARG A 30 15.95 18.62 -9.94
CA ARG A 30 16.42 19.79 -10.69
C ARG A 30 17.10 19.41 -12.00
N GLU A 31 17.90 18.34 -11.98
CA GLU A 31 18.74 17.97 -13.14
C GLU A 31 18.05 17.03 -14.13
N PHE A 32 17.04 16.25 -13.70
CA PHE A 32 16.42 15.20 -14.52
C PHE A 32 14.90 15.36 -14.62
N SER A 33 14.34 15.04 -15.79
CA SER A 33 12.89 15.02 -16.00
C SER A 33 12.21 13.95 -15.12
N PHE A 34 10.88 13.98 -15.05
CA PHE A 34 10.12 12.94 -14.36
C PHE A 34 10.30 11.55 -15.00
N GLU A 35 10.32 11.50 -16.33
CA GLU A 35 10.52 10.28 -17.12
C GLU A 35 11.93 9.71 -16.91
N GLU A 36 12.96 10.57 -16.91
CA GLU A 36 14.34 10.16 -16.66
C GLU A 36 14.50 9.59 -15.25
N ARG A 37 13.95 10.26 -14.23
CA ARG A 37 13.97 9.77 -12.84
C ARG A 37 13.22 8.45 -12.70
N THR A 38 12.11 8.28 -13.42
CA THR A 38 11.37 7.01 -13.49
C THR A 38 12.26 5.90 -14.08
N GLY A 39 12.95 6.19 -15.18
CA GLY A 39 13.90 5.26 -15.79
C GLY A 39 15.08 4.90 -14.88
N ILE A 40 15.57 5.85 -14.06
CA ILE A 40 16.60 5.58 -13.05
C ILE A 40 16.04 4.67 -11.95
N PHE A 41 14.83 4.93 -11.45
CA PHE A 41 14.17 4.06 -10.46
C PHE A 41 14.07 2.62 -10.95
N ASP A 42 13.67 2.43 -12.22
CA ASP A 42 13.57 1.09 -12.80
C ASP A 42 14.90 0.34 -12.87
N ARG A 43 16.03 1.03 -13.06
CA ARG A 43 17.37 0.41 -13.01
C ARG A 43 17.71 -0.14 -11.62
N PHE A 44 17.33 0.58 -10.57
CA PHE A 44 17.56 0.15 -9.18
C PHE A 44 16.45 -0.75 -8.66
N ARG A 45 15.37 -0.97 -9.41
CA ARG A 45 14.16 -1.62 -8.90
C ARG A 45 14.40 -3.04 -8.39
N PHE A 46 15.29 -3.80 -9.00
CA PHE A 46 15.53 -5.21 -8.65
C PHE A 46 16.82 -5.46 -7.87
N GLY A 47 17.67 -4.44 -7.65
CA GLY A 47 18.94 -4.62 -6.95
C GLY A 47 18.76 -4.94 -5.46
N GLU A 48 19.68 -5.70 -4.88
CA GLU A 48 19.58 -6.18 -3.48
C GLU A 48 20.66 -5.58 -2.57
N SER A 49 21.57 -4.77 -3.11
CA SER A 49 22.61 -4.13 -2.29
C SER A 49 22.01 -3.03 -1.43
N ARG A 50 22.69 -2.69 -0.33
CA ARG A 50 22.34 -1.54 0.52
C ARG A 50 22.22 -0.24 -0.29
N PHE A 51 23.03 -0.09 -1.33
CA PHE A 51 22.98 1.07 -2.22
C PHE A 51 21.69 1.08 -3.06
N ASP A 52 21.22 -0.07 -3.53
CA ASP A 52 19.97 -0.16 -4.29
C ASP A 52 18.76 0.22 -3.42
N TYR A 53 18.74 -0.21 -2.16
CA TYR A 53 17.71 0.21 -1.19
C TYR A 53 17.72 1.72 -0.94
N LEU A 54 18.91 2.30 -0.77
CA LEU A 54 19.09 3.75 -0.64
C LEU A 54 18.54 4.47 -1.88
N MET A 55 18.96 4.05 -3.07
CA MET A 55 18.55 4.69 -4.33
C MET A 55 17.04 4.58 -4.56
N ARG A 56 16.41 3.43 -4.29
CA ARG A 56 14.95 3.29 -4.37
C ARG A 56 14.23 4.27 -3.44
N ARG A 57 14.68 4.43 -2.20
CA ARG A 57 14.09 5.40 -1.25
C ARG A 57 14.21 6.84 -1.75
N ILE A 58 15.40 7.25 -2.18
CA ILE A 58 15.64 8.61 -2.67
C ILE A 58 14.80 8.88 -3.91
N LEU A 59 14.84 7.99 -4.90
CA LEU A 59 14.08 8.15 -6.14
C LEU A 59 12.57 8.15 -5.89
N ALA A 60 12.06 7.33 -4.95
CA ALA A 60 10.66 7.39 -4.57
C ALA A 60 10.24 8.78 -4.06
N LYS A 61 11.08 9.48 -3.29
CA LYS A 61 10.83 10.87 -2.87
C LYS A 61 10.76 11.86 -4.02
N THR A 62 11.39 11.54 -5.16
CA THR A 62 11.38 12.38 -6.36
C THR A 62 10.16 12.12 -7.25
N LEU A 63 9.56 10.91 -7.16
CA LEU A 63 8.50 10.45 -8.06
C LEU A 63 7.10 10.52 -7.43
N LEU A 64 7.00 10.19 -6.15
CA LEU A 64 5.72 10.16 -5.44
C LEU A 64 5.32 11.56 -4.98
N LYS A 65 4.02 11.79 -4.85
CA LYS A 65 3.47 13.07 -4.40
C LYS A 65 4.00 13.49 -3.04
N LYS A 66 4.14 12.53 -2.12
CA LYS A 66 4.70 12.74 -0.78
C LYS A 66 5.31 11.45 -0.26
N VAL A 67 6.48 11.54 0.35
CA VAL A 67 7.15 10.42 1.01
C VAL A 67 7.74 10.88 2.33
N GLY A 68 7.33 10.23 3.41
CA GLY A 68 7.90 10.44 4.75
C GLY A 68 9.34 9.91 4.88
N CYS A 69 9.82 9.86 6.12
CA CYS A 69 11.13 9.30 6.43
C CYS A 69 11.11 7.78 6.57
N ASN A 70 12.27 7.15 6.40
CA ASN A 70 12.49 5.72 6.62
C ASN A 70 11.56 4.80 5.78
N LEU A 71 11.30 5.19 4.52
CA LEU A 71 10.65 4.32 3.54
C LEU A 71 11.60 3.19 3.13
N VAL A 72 11.15 1.95 3.23
CA VAL A 72 11.89 0.77 2.78
C VAL A 72 11.16 0.11 1.62
N LEU A 73 11.83 0.03 0.48
CA LEU A 73 11.32 -0.60 -0.74
C LEU A 73 12.14 -1.84 -1.06
N SER A 74 11.50 -3.01 -1.00
CA SER A 74 12.11 -4.28 -1.39
C SER A 74 12.21 -4.42 -2.92
N PRO A 75 13.00 -5.37 -3.44
CA PRO A 75 13.15 -5.59 -4.87
C PRO A 75 11.80 -5.80 -5.59
N GLY A 76 11.67 -5.21 -6.77
CA GLY A 76 10.53 -5.40 -7.67
C GLY A 76 9.30 -4.53 -7.35
N VAL A 77 9.29 -3.73 -6.28
CA VAL A 77 8.18 -2.81 -5.97
C VAL A 77 7.92 -1.87 -7.15
N ALA A 78 6.64 -1.67 -7.49
CA ALA A 78 6.19 -0.85 -8.61
C ALA A 78 5.25 0.26 -8.17
N PHE A 79 5.41 1.44 -8.77
CA PHE A 79 4.48 2.56 -8.63
C PHE A 79 4.05 3.11 -10.00
N PRO A 80 3.14 2.45 -10.72
CA PRO A 80 2.48 3.10 -11.85
C PRO A 80 1.75 4.37 -11.39
N HIS A 81 1.86 5.46 -12.15
CA HIS A 81 1.33 6.79 -11.76
C HIS A 81 1.72 7.22 -10.33
N PRO A 82 3.03 7.26 -10.01
CA PRO A 82 3.50 7.51 -8.66
C PRO A 82 3.11 8.91 -8.15
N GLU A 83 2.87 9.87 -9.04
CA GLU A 83 2.45 11.25 -8.75
C GLU A 83 1.11 11.35 -8.00
N THR A 84 0.40 10.23 -7.85
CA THR A 84 -0.90 10.13 -7.14
C THR A 84 -0.79 9.51 -5.75
N LEU A 85 0.42 9.12 -5.34
CA LEU A 85 0.67 8.36 -4.11
C LEU A 85 1.34 9.22 -3.03
N GLU A 86 0.78 9.18 -1.83
CA GLU A 86 1.35 9.75 -0.62
C GLU A 86 1.67 8.62 0.38
N ILE A 87 2.91 8.58 0.87
CA ILE A 87 3.38 7.59 1.83
C ILE A 87 3.94 8.31 3.07
N GLY A 88 3.51 7.88 4.26
CA GLY A 88 3.95 8.41 5.54
C GLY A 88 5.34 7.95 5.96
N ASN A 89 5.62 8.10 7.26
CA ASN A 89 6.90 7.73 7.87
C ASN A 89 6.94 6.23 8.22
N ASP A 90 8.14 5.65 8.18
CA ASP A 90 8.40 4.28 8.62
C ASP A 90 7.51 3.25 7.92
N VAL A 91 7.45 3.31 6.59
CA VAL A 91 6.67 2.38 5.79
C VAL A 91 7.61 1.35 5.17
N PHE A 92 7.25 0.07 5.29
CA PHE A 92 7.91 -1.02 4.61
C PHE A 92 7.02 -1.55 3.50
N ILE A 93 7.59 -1.72 2.30
CA ILE A 93 6.91 -2.34 1.16
C ILE A 93 7.72 -3.54 0.68
N GLY A 94 7.11 -4.71 0.78
CA GLY A 94 7.68 -6.02 0.46
C GLY A 94 7.85 -6.26 -1.03
N ALA A 95 8.65 -7.27 -1.35
CA ALA A 95 9.10 -7.52 -2.70
C ALA A 95 7.92 -7.72 -3.67
N HIS A 96 8.04 -7.18 -4.88
CA HIS A 96 7.04 -7.28 -5.94
C HIS A 96 5.63 -6.77 -5.60
N ALA A 97 5.46 -5.97 -4.53
CA ALA A 97 4.21 -5.27 -4.32
C ALA A 97 4.01 -4.19 -5.40
N ILE A 98 2.77 -4.05 -5.86
CA ILE A 98 2.39 -3.07 -6.89
C ILE A 98 1.37 -2.13 -6.27
N LEU A 99 1.72 -0.84 -6.20
CA LEU A 99 0.82 0.22 -5.83
C LEU A 99 0.43 0.97 -7.10
N GLN A 100 -0.67 0.53 -7.71
CA GLN A 100 -1.16 1.00 -8.99
C GLN A 100 -1.93 2.31 -8.82
N GLY A 101 -1.19 3.42 -8.91
CA GLY A 101 -1.73 4.77 -9.11
C GLY A 101 -2.58 4.86 -10.37
N ARG A 102 -3.42 5.89 -10.43
CA ARG A 102 -4.20 6.26 -11.62
C ARG A 102 -4.23 7.77 -11.71
N ARG A 103 -4.21 8.34 -12.93
CA ARG A 103 -4.24 9.81 -13.12
C ARG A 103 -5.43 10.50 -12.46
N ASP A 104 -6.57 9.80 -12.40
CA ASP A 104 -7.82 10.24 -11.77
C ASP A 104 -7.98 9.74 -10.32
N GLY A 105 -6.95 9.09 -9.77
CA GLY A 105 -6.98 8.43 -8.48
C GLY A 105 -6.20 9.17 -7.39
N SER A 106 -6.32 8.65 -6.17
CA SER A 106 -5.48 9.07 -5.05
C SER A 106 -5.23 7.91 -4.10
N CYS A 107 -4.05 7.90 -3.49
CA CYS A 107 -3.79 7.06 -2.33
C CYS A 107 -2.94 7.74 -1.29
N ARG A 108 -3.34 7.51 -0.03
CA ARG A 108 -2.59 7.90 1.14
C ARG A 108 -2.35 6.68 2.01
N ILE A 109 -1.08 6.38 2.25
CA ILE A 109 -0.62 5.41 3.24
C ILE A 109 -0.07 6.18 4.43
N GLY A 110 -0.56 5.84 5.62
CA GLY A 110 -0.15 6.45 6.88
C GLY A 110 1.27 6.09 7.31
N ASN A 111 1.51 6.23 8.61
CA ASN A 111 2.79 5.94 9.25
C ASN A 111 2.82 4.51 9.80
N LYS A 112 4.03 3.94 9.93
CA LYS A 112 4.22 2.62 10.55
C LYS A 112 3.38 1.52 9.87
N VAL A 113 3.33 1.56 8.54
CA VAL A 113 2.60 0.57 7.73
C VAL A 113 3.56 -0.47 7.21
N TRP A 114 3.22 -1.75 7.38
CA TRP A 114 3.99 -2.86 6.85
C TRP A 114 3.19 -3.56 5.75
N ILE A 115 3.69 -3.51 4.51
CA ILE A 115 3.08 -4.16 3.35
C ILE A 115 3.94 -5.35 2.93
N GLY A 116 3.35 -6.53 2.95
CA GLY A 116 4.00 -7.78 2.57
C GLY A 116 4.30 -7.88 1.07
N ALA A 117 5.09 -8.89 0.70
CA ALA A 117 5.42 -9.16 -0.68
C ALA A 117 4.17 -9.49 -1.54
N HIS A 118 4.25 -9.24 -2.84
CA HIS A 118 3.24 -9.60 -3.85
C HIS A 118 1.83 -9.01 -3.61
N CYS A 119 1.72 -7.94 -2.82
CA CYS A 119 0.45 -7.26 -2.66
C CYS A 119 0.09 -6.42 -3.89
N PHE A 120 -1.20 -6.27 -4.16
CA PHE A 120 -1.69 -5.44 -5.26
C PHE A 120 -2.71 -4.43 -4.75
N PHE A 121 -2.44 -3.15 -5.01
CA PHE A 121 -3.28 -2.04 -4.60
C PHE A 121 -3.78 -1.29 -5.84
N ASP A 122 -5.07 -1.37 -6.16
CA ASP A 122 -5.71 -0.50 -7.14
C ASP A 122 -6.10 0.82 -6.45
N THR A 123 -5.24 1.82 -6.56
CA THR A 123 -5.32 3.04 -5.74
C THR A 123 -6.14 4.15 -6.41
N ARG A 124 -7.43 3.89 -6.66
CA ARG A 124 -8.35 4.88 -7.27
C ARG A 124 -9.00 5.86 -6.28
N ASP A 125 -9.12 5.46 -5.02
CA ASP A 125 -9.39 6.34 -3.87
C ASP A 125 -9.18 5.49 -2.61
N LEU A 126 -7.92 5.43 -2.15
CA LEU A 126 -7.52 4.56 -1.05
C LEU A 126 -6.87 5.33 0.08
N ILE A 127 -7.36 5.09 1.30
CA ILE A 127 -6.68 5.54 2.52
C ILE A 127 -6.36 4.33 3.37
N VAL A 128 -5.09 4.17 3.72
CA VAL A 128 -4.59 3.25 4.74
C VAL A 128 -4.07 4.09 5.90
N GLY A 129 -4.61 3.85 7.09
CA GLY A 129 -4.26 4.55 8.32
C GLY A 129 -2.89 4.15 8.86
N ASP A 130 -2.63 4.58 10.09
CA ASP A 130 -1.36 4.33 10.76
C ASP A 130 -1.35 2.94 11.42
N PHE A 131 -0.16 2.37 11.61
CA PHE A 131 0.03 1.08 12.30
C PHE A 131 -0.76 -0.08 11.66
N VAL A 132 -0.82 -0.11 10.33
CA VAL A 132 -1.49 -1.18 9.58
C VAL A 132 -0.50 -2.26 9.18
N GLY A 133 -0.82 -3.51 9.53
CA GLY A 133 -0.20 -4.71 8.98
C GLY A 133 -0.95 -5.17 7.74
N TRP A 134 -0.25 -5.43 6.65
CA TRP A 134 -0.82 -5.87 5.39
C TRP A 134 -0.09 -7.12 4.88
N GLY A 135 -0.69 -8.29 5.14
CA GLY A 135 -0.09 -9.59 4.90
C GLY A 135 0.23 -9.85 3.42
N PRO A 136 1.29 -10.61 3.10
CA PRO A 136 1.68 -10.91 1.73
C PRO A 136 0.54 -11.41 0.84
N GLY A 137 0.59 -11.01 -0.44
CA GLY A 137 -0.36 -11.43 -1.48
C GLY A 137 -1.78 -10.87 -1.36
N SER A 138 -2.08 -10.12 -0.29
CA SER A 138 -3.39 -9.50 -0.10
C SER A 138 -3.58 -8.29 -1.02
N LYS A 139 -4.85 -8.00 -1.35
CA LYS A 139 -5.23 -7.10 -2.43
C LYS A 139 -6.30 -6.11 -1.99
N VAL A 140 -6.26 -4.92 -2.57
CA VAL A 140 -7.34 -3.95 -2.46
C VAL A 140 -7.73 -3.46 -3.84
N LEU A 141 -9.04 -3.48 -4.11
CA LEU A 141 -9.62 -3.06 -5.38
C LEU A 141 -10.41 -1.76 -5.16
N GLY A 142 -10.12 -0.72 -5.96
CA GLY A 142 -10.80 0.57 -5.89
C GLY A 142 -11.92 0.72 -6.92
N SER A 143 -12.00 -0.20 -7.88
CA SER A 143 -12.99 -0.16 -8.96
C SER A 143 -13.47 -1.53 -9.41
N GLU A 144 -14.64 -1.54 -10.05
CA GLU A 144 -15.23 -2.69 -10.74
C GLU A 144 -15.99 -2.20 -11.99
N HIS A 145 -16.20 -3.06 -12.96
CA HIS A 145 -17.05 -2.73 -14.11
C HIS A 145 -18.52 -2.64 -13.71
N THR A 146 -19.26 -1.68 -14.25
CA THR A 146 -20.68 -1.41 -13.91
C THR A 146 -21.62 -2.56 -14.24
N ALA A 147 -21.33 -3.34 -15.28
CA ALA A 147 -22.14 -4.47 -15.75
C ALA A 147 -23.63 -4.13 -16.00
N ASP A 148 -23.92 -2.87 -16.36
CA ASP A 148 -25.26 -2.30 -16.50
C ASP A 148 -25.79 -2.25 -17.94
N ALA A 149 -25.00 -2.72 -18.91
CA ALA A 149 -25.35 -2.75 -20.33
C ALA A 149 -25.38 -4.19 -20.88
N PRO A 150 -26.54 -4.87 -20.85
CA PRO A 150 -26.69 -6.18 -21.47
C PRO A 150 -26.26 -6.17 -22.94
N GLY A 151 -25.52 -7.19 -23.38
CA GLY A 151 -24.99 -7.28 -24.75
C GLY A 151 -23.68 -6.53 -25.01
N LYS A 152 -23.22 -5.66 -24.08
CA LYS A 152 -21.88 -5.07 -24.12
C LYS A 152 -20.88 -5.99 -23.40
N PRO A 153 -19.69 -6.26 -23.97
CA PRO A 153 -18.63 -6.95 -23.24
C PRO A 153 -18.29 -6.23 -21.92
N ILE A 154 -18.13 -6.96 -20.81
CA ILE A 154 -17.91 -6.37 -19.48
C ILE A 154 -16.73 -5.40 -19.45
N ILE A 155 -15.61 -5.75 -20.10
CA ILE A 155 -14.41 -4.91 -20.16
C ILE A 155 -14.64 -3.58 -20.88
N ALA A 156 -15.72 -3.47 -21.66
CA ALA A 156 -16.12 -2.25 -22.36
C ALA A 156 -17.18 -1.45 -21.59
N THR A 157 -17.73 -1.94 -20.46
CA THR A 157 -18.62 -1.14 -19.61
C THR A 157 -17.80 -0.16 -18.77
N ASP A 158 -18.47 0.87 -18.25
CA ASP A 158 -17.82 1.88 -17.42
C ASP A 158 -17.29 1.29 -16.12
N LEU A 159 -16.44 2.04 -15.43
CA LEU A 159 -15.90 1.68 -14.12
C LEU A 159 -16.68 2.39 -13.01
N ARG A 160 -17.16 1.61 -12.05
CA ARG A 160 -17.64 2.11 -10.77
C ARG A 160 -16.47 2.18 -9.79
N ILE A 161 -16.03 3.39 -9.49
CA ILE A 161 -15.01 3.66 -8.47
C ILE A 161 -15.70 3.82 -7.13
N ARG A 162 -15.26 3.08 -6.11
CA ARG A 162 -15.79 3.22 -4.75
C ARG A 162 -14.65 3.31 -3.74
N PRO A 163 -14.63 4.36 -2.89
CA PRO A 163 -13.53 4.59 -1.97
C PRO A 163 -13.30 3.42 -1.03
N VAL A 164 -12.04 3.09 -0.74
CA VAL A 164 -11.67 2.11 0.27
C VAL A 164 -10.95 2.81 1.42
N ARG A 165 -11.34 2.47 2.65
CA ARG A 165 -10.79 3.05 3.88
C ARG A 165 -10.34 1.93 4.81
N VAL A 166 -9.06 1.88 5.14
CA VAL A 166 -8.53 1.00 6.19
C VAL A 166 -8.04 1.91 7.31
N HIS A 167 -8.73 1.88 8.44
CA HIS A 167 -8.41 2.73 9.58
C HIS A 167 -7.16 2.23 10.32
N ASN A 168 -6.76 2.96 11.35
CA ASN A 168 -5.55 2.68 12.12
C ASN A 168 -5.58 1.29 12.77
N ASN A 169 -4.41 0.79 13.14
CA ASN A 169 -4.25 -0.39 14.01
C ASN A 169 -4.86 -1.69 13.43
N CYS A 170 -5.09 -1.74 12.12
CA CYS A 170 -5.67 -2.89 11.44
C CYS A 170 -4.60 -3.93 11.07
N ASP A 171 -5.01 -5.19 11.02
CA ASP A 171 -4.20 -6.29 10.50
C ASP A 171 -4.97 -7.00 9.38
N ILE A 172 -4.42 -6.94 8.16
CA ILE A 172 -5.00 -7.55 6.98
C ILE A 172 -4.26 -8.85 6.69
N GLY A 173 -4.96 -9.97 6.84
CA GLY A 173 -4.36 -11.30 6.69
C GLY A 173 -3.80 -11.57 5.29
N VAL A 174 -2.83 -12.50 5.25
CA VAL A 174 -2.22 -13.01 4.02
C VAL A 174 -3.29 -13.39 2.99
N ASN A 175 -3.11 -12.98 1.73
CA ASN A 175 -4.03 -13.25 0.63
C ASN A 175 -5.50 -12.78 0.82
N ALA A 176 -5.79 -11.91 1.79
CA ALA A 176 -7.12 -11.29 1.87
C ALA A 176 -7.38 -10.36 0.68
N VAL A 177 -8.65 -10.16 0.32
CA VAL A 177 -9.07 -9.25 -0.75
C VAL A 177 -10.10 -8.27 -0.21
N ILE A 178 -9.82 -6.98 -0.31
CA ILE A 178 -10.72 -5.89 0.07
C ILE A 178 -11.39 -5.33 -1.19
N MET A 179 -12.71 -5.43 -1.26
CA MET A 179 -13.49 -5.00 -2.43
C MET A 179 -13.77 -3.48 -2.42
N PRO A 180 -14.15 -2.90 -3.59
CA PRO A 180 -14.46 -1.49 -3.69
C PRO A 180 -15.57 -1.06 -2.72
N GLY A 181 -15.45 0.13 -2.12
CA GLY A 181 -16.46 0.70 -1.22
C GLY A 181 -16.44 0.17 0.21
N VAL A 182 -15.41 -0.60 0.57
CA VAL A 182 -15.28 -1.18 1.92
C VAL A 182 -14.54 -0.24 2.86
N THR A 183 -15.08 -0.08 4.06
CA THR A 183 -14.39 0.52 5.21
C THR A 183 -14.04 -0.57 6.23
N ILE A 184 -12.78 -0.70 6.56
CA ILE A 184 -12.27 -1.54 7.66
C ILE A 184 -12.05 -0.61 8.86
N GLY A 185 -12.91 -0.74 9.87
CA GLY A 185 -12.86 0.08 11.08
C GLY A 185 -11.57 -0.11 11.86
N GLU A 186 -11.25 0.86 12.72
CA GLU A 186 -10.01 0.86 13.51
C GLU A 186 -9.84 -0.44 14.30
N GLY A 187 -8.61 -0.96 14.36
CA GLY A 187 -8.31 -2.11 15.18
C GLY A 187 -8.88 -3.44 14.67
N CYS A 188 -9.34 -3.51 13.42
CA CYS A 188 -9.86 -4.76 12.87
C CYS A 188 -8.74 -5.77 12.57
N ILE A 189 -9.09 -7.05 12.63
CA ILE A 189 -8.27 -8.14 12.09
C ILE A 189 -9.06 -8.83 10.99
N ILE A 190 -8.52 -8.87 9.79
CA ILE A 190 -9.08 -9.60 8.66
C ILE A 190 -8.31 -10.91 8.51
N GLY A 191 -9.01 -12.04 8.59
CA GLY A 191 -8.41 -13.37 8.50
C GLY A 191 -7.72 -13.59 7.14
N ALA A 192 -6.73 -14.48 7.14
CA ALA A 192 -6.05 -14.88 5.90
C ALA A 192 -7.05 -15.47 4.88
N GLY A 193 -6.86 -15.13 3.61
CA GLY A 193 -7.70 -15.56 2.49
C GLY A 193 -9.13 -15.02 2.48
N ALA A 194 -9.48 -14.09 3.38
CA ALA A 194 -10.82 -13.55 3.44
C ALA A 194 -11.14 -12.61 2.26
N VAL A 195 -12.38 -12.60 1.78
CA VAL A 195 -12.87 -11.65 0.77
C VAL A 195 -13.87 -10.71 1.41
N VAL A 196 -13.46 -9.48 1.68
CA VAL A 196 -14.28 -8.49 2.36
C VAL A 196 -15.12 -7.73 1.34
N THR A 197 -16.42 -8.01 1.34
CA THR A 197 -17.41 -7.40 0.43
C THR A 197 -18.29 -6.35 1.10
N LYS A 198 -18.20 -6.22 2.44
CA LYS A 198 -18.95 -5.27 3.25
C LYS A 198 -18.04 -4.67 4.32
N SER A 199 -18.27 -3.41 4.68
CA SER A 199 -17.52 -2.73 5.74
C SER A 199 -17.60 -3.49 7.07
N ILE A 200 -16.50 -3.44 7.83
CA ILE A 200 -16.36 -4.10 9.13
C ILE A 200 -16.23 -3.03 10.20
N GLU A 201 -17.04 -3.12 11.24
CA GLU A 201 -17.01 -2.19 12.37
C GLU A 201 -15.70 -2.30 13.15
N ALA A 202 -15.28 -1.19 13.77
CA ALA A 202 -14.04 -1.13 14.55
C ALA A 202 -13.94 -2.24 15.62
N PHE A 203 -12.71 -2.67 15.89
CA PHE A 203 -12.36 -3.68 16.89
C PHE A 203 -13.07 -5.02 16.68
N HIS A 204 -13.21 -5.44 15.42
CA HIS A 204 -13.73 -6.77 15.08
C HIS A 204 -12.71 -7.62 14.36
N ILE A 205 -12.87 -8.93 14.51
CA ILE A 205 -12.18 -9.95 13.73
C ILE A 205 -13.18 -10.49 12.72
N ALA A 206 -12.85 -10.42 11.44
CA ALA A 206 -13.68 -10.92 10.35
C ALA A 206 -12.90 -11.91 9.47
N ALA A 207 -13.56 -12.97 9.00
CA ALA A 207 -12.93 -14.00 8.17
C ALA A 207 -13.95 -14.66 7.23
N GLY A 208 -13.46 -15.34 6.19
CA GLY A 208 -14.27 -16.13 5.24
C GLY A 208 -14.48 -15.46 3.88
N VAL A 209 -15.22 -16.14 3.01
CA VAL A 209 -15.56 -15.70 1.65
C VAL A 209 -17.08 -15.87 1.42
N PRO A 210 -17.88 -14.79 1.49
CA PRO A 210 -17.49 -13.44 1.92
C PRO A 210 -17.15 -13.38 3.41
N ALA A 211 -16.32 -12.41 3.79
CA ALA A 211 -15.91 -12.22 5.17
C ALA A 211 -17.10 -11.84 6.05
N LYS A 212 -17.18 -12.48 7.23
CA LYS A 212 -18.16 -12.17 8.27
C LYS A 212 -17.44 -11.95 9.59
N THR A 213 -18.01 -11.09 10.43
CA THR A 213 -17.54 -10.90 11.80
C THR A 213 -17.59 -12.22 12.55
N VAL A 214 -16.45 -12.65 13.08
CA VAL A 214 -16.29 -13.85 13.91
C VAL A 214 -16.48 -13.49 15.39
N ARG A 215 -15.82 -12.41 15.83
CA ARG A 215 -15.91 -11.90 17.21
C ARG A 215 -15.34 -10.48 17.30
N LYS A 216 -15.52 -9.83 18.45
CA LYS A 216 -14.80 -8.60 18.81
C LYS A 216 -13.33 -8.89 19.15
N ARG A 217 -12.46 -7.94 18.83
CA ARG A 217 -11.08 -7.85 19.31
C ARG A 217 -11.14 -7.27 20.73
N ALA A 218 -10.68 -8.03 21.70
CA ALA A 218 -10.60 -7.61 23.09
C ALA A 218 -9.44 -6.62 23.29
#